data_AF-A0A5B9YEV2-F1
#
_entry.id   AF-A0A5B9YEV2-F1
#
_cell.length_a   1.000
_cell.length_b   1.000
_cell.length_c   1.000
_cell.angle_alpha   90.00
_cell.angle_beta   90.00
_cell.angle_gamma   90.00
#
_symmetry.space_group_name_H-M   'P 1'
#
loop_
_entity.id
_entity.type
_entity.pdbx_description
1 polymer ?
#
loop_
_entity_poly.entity_id
_entity_poly.type
_entity_poly.pdbx_seq_one_letter_code
_entity_poly.pdbx_strand_id
1 'polypeptide(L)'
;MSSKVALVYDNGEYNVVVNETVIYTDKKIEDAYKEFEKIVKNNRSMQDTSWESISSYVKSLQLDGLEIEEVYKNISFRNLKYFHNTGKLFYTGRGEMFPLNGGYRLLSFILKLVADKKLEDSEALLEICKEAMKNAMTYRVTEFSFILTSPIFNYGNVEYNFYTKSMHKGTSCDPASFETFKNYVLEIIKGQICE
;
A
#
# COMPACT_ATOMS: atom_id res chain seq x y z
N MET A 1 19.31 -5.78 5.36
CA MET A 1 19.80 -5.69 6.76
C MET A 1 18.92 -6.57 7.62
N SER A 2 19.48 -7.39 8.50
CA SER A 2 18.69 -8.24 9.41
C SER A 2 18.22 -7.44 10.61
N SER A 3 16.91 -7.27 10.78
CA SER A 3 16.35 -6.73 12.03
C SER A 3 16.54 -7.75 13.16
N LYS A 4 17.12 -7.33 14.29
CA LYS A 4 17.17 -8.15 15.51
C LYS A 4 15.91 -7.87 16.32
N VAL A 5 15.05 -8.87 16.46
CA VAL A 5 13.85 -8.81 17.32
C VAL A 5 14.09 -9.70 18.54
N ALA A 6 13.82 -9.19 19.74
CA ALA A 6 13.95 -9.93 20.98
C ALA A 6 12.71 -9.73 21.87
N LEU A 7 12.35 -10.76 22.63
CA LEU A 7 11.41 -10.68 23.74
C LEU A 7 12.24 -10.83 25.02
N VAL A 8 12.24 -9.80 25.87
CA VAL A 8 13.09 -9.69 27.06
C VAL A 8 12.20 -9.56 28.29
N TYR A 9 12.41 -10.37 29.32
CA TYR A 9 11.77 -10.20 30.61
C TYR A 9 12.73 -9.49 31.56
N ASP A 10 12.35 -8.30 32.02
CA ASP A 10 13.14 -7.49 32.97
C ASP A 10 12.22 -6.67 33.87
N ASN A 11 12.63 -6.44 35.13
CA ASN A 11 11.87 -5.67 36.13
C ASN A 11 10.39 -6.04 36.29
N GLY A 12 10.03 -7.32 36.08
CA GLY A 12 8.64 -7.79 36.20
C GLY A 12 7.77 -7.56 34.96
N GLU A 13 8.37 -7.16 33.84
CA GLU A 13 7.68 -6.84 32.59
C GLU A 13 8.35 -7.53 31.40
N TYR A 14 7.54 -7.87 30.40
CA TYR A 14 7.95 -8.41 29.11
C TYR A 14 8.05 -7.28 28.09
N ASN A 15 9.24 -7.09 27.54
CA ASN A 15 9.57 -6.06 26.56
C ASN A 15 9.83 -6.69 25.20
N VAL A 16 9.18 -6.19 24.15
CA VAL A 16 9.55 -6.51 22.77
C VAL A 16 10.51 -5.44 22.26
N VAL A 17 11.69 -5.88 21.84
CA VAL A 17 12.81 -5.03 21.44
C VAL A 17 13.11 -5.25 19.97
N VAL A 18 13.25 -4.17 19.20
CA VAL A 18 13.70 -4.19 17.80
C VAL A 18 14.92 -3.31 17.67
N ASN A 19 16.04 -3.87 17.22
CA ASN A 19 17.32 -3.17 17.09
C ASN A 19 17.65 -2.33 18.33
N GLU A 20 17.59 -2.97 19.50
CA GLU A 20 17.89 -2.39 20.82
C GLU A 20 16.90 -1.35 21.33
N THR A 21 15.83 -1.06 20.59
CA THR A 21 14.75 -0.16 21.02
C THR A 21 13.54 -0.95 21.52
N VAL A 22 13.06 -0.65 22.73
CA VAL A 22 11.81 -1.21 23.26
C VAL A 22 10.63 -0.60 22.51
N ILE A 23 9.79 -1.43 21.90
CA ILE A 23 8.62 -1.00 21.12
C ILE A 23 7.28 -1.45 21.72
N TYR A 24 7.32 -2.36 22.69
CA TYR A 24 6.14 -2.83 23.41
C TYR A 24 6.55 -3.35 24.79
N THR A 25 5.70 -3.13 25.81
CA THR A 25 5.91 -3.59 27.18
C THR A 25 4.58 -4.07 27.77
N ASP A 26 4.58 -5.24 28.42
CA ASP A 26 3.40 -5.80 29.10
C ASP A 26 3.80 -6.68 30.28
N LYS A 27 2.91 -6.86 31.25
CA LYS A 27 3.11 -7.77 32.39
C LYS A 27 2.68 -9.20 32.09
N LYS A 28 1.87 -9.41 31.06
CA LYS A 28 1.36 -10.71 30.63
C LYS A 28 2.20 -11.24 29.47
N ILE A 29 2.72 -12.45 29.63
CA ILE A 29 3.55 -13.09 28.60
C ILE A 29 2.76 -13.36 27.32
N GLU A 30 1.47 -13.67 27.41
CA GLU A 30 0.64 -14.01 26.26
C GLU A 30 0.49 -12.81 25.30
N ASP A 31 0.31 -11.62 25.84
CA ASP A 31 0.10 -10.41 25.05
C ASP A 31 1.43 -9.89 24.49
N ALA A 32 2.52 -9.94 25.27
CA ALA A 32 3.87 -9.67 24.78
C ALA A 32 4.32 -10.66 23.70
N TYR A 33 3.96 -11.95 23.83
CA TYR A 33 4.27 -12.97 22.84
C TYR A 33 3.48 -12.78 21.54
N LYS A 34 2.19 -12.40 21.61
CA LYS A 34 1.40 -12.04 20.41
C LYS A 34 2.04 -10.88 19.66
N GLU A 35 2.45 -9.83 20.36
CA GLU A 35 3.09 -8.67 19.72
C GLU A 35 4.46 -9.04 19.15
N PHE A 36 5.26 -9.84 19.88
CA PHE A 36 6.51 -10.41 19.38
C PHE A 36 6.30 -11.22 18.09
N GLU A 37 5.36 -12.16 18.06
CA GLU A 37 5.06 -12.93 16.85
C GLU A 37 4.66 -12.05 15.68
N LYS A 38 3.81 -11.05 15.94
CA LYS A 38 3.37 -10.09 14.93
C LYS A 38 4.56 -9.29 14.37
N ILE A 39 5.47 -8.83 15.22
CA ILE A 39 6.68 -8.11 14.82
C ILE A 39 7.63 -9.03 14.05
N VAL A 40 7.83 -10.28 14.49
CA VAL A 40 8.64 -11.27 13.76
C VAL A 40 8.03 -11.59 12.39
N LYS A 41 6.71 -11.77 12.30
CA LYS A 41 6.00 -11.99 11.02
C LYS A 41 6.14 -10.79 10.09
N ASN A 42 6.01 -9.57 10.61
CA ASN A 42 6.18 -8.33 9.84
C ASN A 42 7.65 -8.10 9.42
N ASN A 43 8.64 -8.56 10.20
CA ASN A 43 10.06 -8.50 9.83
C ASN A 43 10.50 -9.65 8.92
N ARG A 44 9.76 -10.76 8.86
CA ARG A 44 10.01 -11.87 7.92
C ARG A 44 9.70 -11.52 6.47
N SER A 45 8.79 -10.58 6.22
CA SER A 45 8.61 -9.99 4.89
C SER A 45 9.79 -9.06 4.61
N MET A 46 10.90 -9.63 4.16
CA MET A 46 12.00 -8.87 3.58
C MET A 46 11.44 -8.02 2.45
N GLN A 47 11.37 -6.72 2.68
CA GLN A 47 11.38 -5.75 1.58
C GLN A 47 12.75 -5.92 0.91
N ASP A 48 12.77 -6.39 -0.34
CA ASP A 48 14.02 -6.54 -1.10
C ASP A 48 14.75 -5.21 -1.30
N THR A 49 14.01 -4.10 -1.18
CA THR A 49 14.53 -2.73 -1.30
C THR A 49 14.86 -2.15 0.07
N SER A 50 16.09 -1.65 0.25
CA SER A 50 16.50 -1.03 1.52
C SER A 50 15.77 0.29 1.77
N TRP A 51 15.60 0.66 3.04
CA TRP A 51 15.03 1.95 3.42
C TRP A 51 15.76 3.13 2.77
N GLU A 52 17.09 3.07 2.72
CA GLU A 52 17.93 4.14 2.18
C GLU A 52 17.67 4.33 0.68
N SER A 53 17.44 3.23 -0.05
CA SER A 53 17.08 3.26 -1.47
C SER A 53 15.67 3.82 -1.67
N ILE A 54 14.71 3.40 -0.83
CA ILE A 54 13.33 3.91 -0.82
C ILE A 54 13.31 5.42 -0.52
N SER A 55 13.94 5.85 0.58
CA SER A 55 13.99 7.24 1.02
C SER A 55 14.66 8.11 -0.05
N SER A 56 15.78 7.68 -0.63
CA SER A 56 16.47 8.42 -1.70
C SER A 56 15.62 8.59 -2.95
N TYR A 57 14.95 7.52 -3.40
CA TYR A 57 14.04 7.59 -4.54
C TYR A 57 12.84 8.50 -4.26
N VAL A 58 12.22 8.36 -3.10
CA VAL A 58 11.02 9.14 -2.77
C VAL A 58 11.35 10.63 -2.61
N LYS A 59 12.51 10.98 -2.03
CA LYS A 59 13.01 12.36 -1.97
C LYS A 59 13.28 12.95 -3.36
N SER A 60 13.78 12.16 -4.30
CA SER A 60 14.13 12.67 -5.64
C SER A 60 12.90 13.07 -6.47
N LEU A 61 11.70 12.61 -6.09
CA LEU A 61 10.45 12.98 -6.74
C LEU A 61 9.99 14.41 -6.42
N GLN A 62 10.53 15.04 -5.36
CA GLN A 62 10.26 16.44 -4.99
C GLN A 62 8.76 16.79 -4.95
N LEU A 63 7.94 15.91 -4.37
CA LEU A 63 6.49 16.08 -4.29
C LEU A 63 6.08 16.95 -3.10
N ASP A 64 5.22 17.94 -3.34
CA ASP A 64 4.61 18.74 -2.28
C ASP A 64 3.72 17.88 -1.37
N GLY A 65 3.89 18.04 -0.05
CA GLY A 65 3.12 17.28 0.96
C GLY A 65 3.61 15.84 1.17
N LEU A 66 4.79 15.51 0.66
CA LEU A 66 5.49 14.26 0.95
C LEU A 66 6.26 14.40 2.27
N GLU A 67 5.99 13.51 3.21
CA GLU A 67 6.64 13.44 4.52
C GLU A 67 7.39 12.12 4.64
N ILE A 68 8.65 12.20 5.06
CA ILE A 68 9.50 11.04 5.31
C ILE A 68 9.98 11.14 6.75
N GLU A 69 9.63 10.14 7.54
CA GLU A 69 10.06 10.03 8.93
C GLU A 69 11.11 8.93 9.03
N GLU A 70 12.34 9.35 9.34
CA GLU A 70 13.54 8.51 9.25
C GLU A 70 13.70 7.55 10.45
N VAL A 71 13.15 7.88 11.62
CA VAL A 71 13.31 7.08 12.84
C VAL A 71 12.49 5.79 12.77
N TYR A 72 11.21 5.91 12.48
CA TYR A 72 10.25 4.81 12.34
C TYR A 72 10.11 4.33 10.90
N LYS A 73 10.86 4.93 9.96
CA LYS A 73 10.93 4.52 8.55
C LYS A 73 9.55 4.47 7.91
N ASN A 74 8.84 5.59 7.96
CA ASN A 74 7.53 5.74 7.37
C ASN A 74 7.49 6.87 6.33
N ILE A 75 6.56 6.73 5.39
CA ILE A 75 6.34 7.70 4.32
C ILE A 75 4.86 8.05 4.31
N SER A 76 4.56 9.33 4.35
CA SER A 76 3.21 9.88 4.26
C SER A 76 3.10 10.78 3.04
N PHE A 77 2.03 10.62 2.27
CA PHE A 77 1.74 11.47 1.12
C PHE A 77 0.24 11.56 0.92
N ARG A 78 -0.35 12.74 1.14
CA ARG A 78 -1.82 12.93 1.11
C ARG A 78 -2.51 11.87 1.99
N ASN A 79 -3.42 11.09 1.42
CA ASN A 79 -4.15 10.01 2.10
C ASN A 79 -3.43 8.65 2.04
N LEU A 80 -2.11 8.62 1.88
CA LEU A 80 -1.29 7.42 1.92
C LEU A 80 -0.34 7.43 3.09
N LYS A 81 -0.19 6.26 3.72
CA LYS A 81 0.85 6.01 4.73
C LYS A 81 1.50 4.64 4.55
N TYR A 82 2.81 4.63 4.35
CA TYR A 82 3.62 3.42 4.20
C TYR A 82 4.54 3.22 5.41
N PHE A 83 4.67 1.98 5.87
CA PHE A 83 5.54 1.60 6.98
C PHE A 83 6.57 0.57 6.50
N HIS A 84 7.83 0.99 6.39
CA HIS A 84 8.90 0.12 5.87
C HIS A 84 9.07 -1.16 6.70
N ASN A 85 9.05 -1.03 8.03
CA ASN A 85 9.23 -2.15 8.96
C ASN A 85 8.20 -3.28 8.80
N THR A 86 7.04 -2.99 8.19
CA THR A 86 5.99 -4.01 7.93
C THR A 86 5.74 -4.23 6.44
N GLY A 87 6.34 -3.41 5.58
CA GLY A 87 6.03 -3.34 4.15
C GLY A 87 4.58 -2.94 3.82
N LYS A 88 3.77 -2.54 4.81
CA LYS A 88 2.34 -2.26 4.63
C LYS A 88 2.10 -0.83 4.16
N LEU A 89 1.08 -0.69 3.31
CA LEU A 89 0.57 0.57 2.82
C LEU A 89 -0.88 0.73 3.30
N PHE A 90 -1.24 1.94 3.68
CA PHE A 90 -2.58 2.27 4.16
C PHE A 90 -3.13 3.48 3.42
N TYR A 91 -4.43 3.41 3.15
CA TYR A 91 -5.25 4.57 2.87
C TYR A 91 -5.63 5.23 4.20
N THR A 92 -5.46 6.55 4.32
CA THR A 92 -5.72 7.33 5.53
C THR A 92 -6.80 8.39 5.37
N GLY A 93 -7.56 8.35 4.27
CA GLY A 93 -8.59 9.34 3.98
C GLY A 93 -9.85 9.16 4.83
N ARG A 94 -10.58 10.27 5.04
CA ARG A 94 -11.84 10.33 5.81
C ARG A 94 -11.74 9.82 7.26
N GLY A 95 -10.55 9.94 7.87
CA GLY A 95 -10.31 9.53 9.26
C GLY A 95 -10.21 8.02 9.47
N GLU A 96 -10.20 7.22 8.40
CA GLU A 96 -10.04 5.77 8.46
C GLU A 96 -8.60 5.39 8.12
N MET A 97 -8.10 4.30 8.70
CA MET A 97 -6.84 3.68 8.29
C MET A 97 -7.13 2.30 7.69
N PHE A 98 -7.22 2.24 6.37
CA PHE A 98 -7.59 1.02 5.64
C PHE A 98 -6.36 0.39 4.97
N PRO A 99 -6.04 -0.90 5.22
CA PRO A 99 -4.88 -1.55 4.64
C PRO A 99 -5.07 -1.77 3.13
N LEU A 100 -4.03 -1.45 2.35
CA LEU A 100 -3.96 -1.68 0.91
C LEU A 100 -2.95 -2.78 0.57
N ASN A 101 -3.20 -3.48 -0.53
CA ASN A 101 -2.26 -4.43 -1.12
C ASN A 101 -1.17 -3.68 -1.93
N GLY A 102 -0.04 -4.35 -2.18
CA GLY A 102 1.02 -3.84 -3.06
C GLY A 102 2.16 -3.08 -2.37
N GLY A 103 2.00 -2.66 -1.11
CA GLY A 103 3.09 -2.13 -0.28
C GLY A 103 3.90 -1.03 -0.97
N TYR A 104 5.23 -1.12 -0.91
CA TYR A 104 6.13 -0.15 -1.55
C TYR A 104 5.93 -0.05 -3.07
N ARG A 105 5.60 -1.15 -3.75
CA ARG A 105 5.41 -1.14 -5.21
C ARG A 105 4.23 -0.27 -5.62
N LEU A 106 3.12 -0.30 -4.86
CA LEU A 106 1.99 0.58 -5.10
C LEU A 106 2.32 2.04 -4.71
N LEU A 107 3.02 2.24 -3.59
CA LEU A 107 3.47 3.58 -3.18
C LEU A 107 4.31 4.24 -4.28
N SER A 108 5.39 3.58 -4.72
CA SER A 108 6.33 4.13 -5.70
C SER A 108 5.67 4.39 -7.05
N PHE A 109 4.72 3.53 -7.45
CA PHE A 109 3.90 3.73 -8.64
C PHE A 109 3.06 5.01 -8.54
N ILE A 110 2.30 5.20 -7.45
CA ILE A 110 1.46 6.39 -7.26
C ILE A 110 2.30 7.65 -7.24
N LEU A 111 3.38 7.67 -6.44
CA LEU A 111 4.25 8.84 -6.34
C LEU A 111 4.87 9.20 -7.70
N LYS A 112 5.32 8.20 -8.47
CA LYS A 112 5.85 8.41 -9.82
C LYS A 112 4.82 9.03 -10.76
N LEU A 113 3.59 8.49 -10.77
CA LEU A 113 2.53 9.03 -11.64
C LEU A 113 2.16 10.46 -11.29
N VAL A 114 2.16 10.83 -10.01
CA VAL A 114 1.91 12.21 -9.58
C VAL A 114 3.07 13.12 -9.99
N ALA A 115 4.31 12.70 -9.77
CA ALA A 115 5.50 13.45 -10.16
C ALA A 115 5.55 13.69 -11.69
N ASP A 116 5.21 12.67 -12.48
CA ASP A 116 5.15 12.72 -13.94
C ASP A 116 3.89 13.45 -14.48
N LYS A 117 3.02 13.96 -13.59
CA LYS A 117 1.74 14.60 -13.93
C LYS A 117 0.83 13.72 -14.80
N LYS A 118 0.87 12.41 -14.57
CA LYS A 118 0.01 11.40 -15.21
C LYS A 118 -1.19 11.02 -14.36
N LEU A 119 -1.13 11.32 -13.06
CA LEU A 119 -2.22 11.18 -12.10
C LEU A 119 -2.34 12.47 -11.29
N GLU A 120 -3.38 13.26 -11.58
CA GLU A 120 -3.61 14.53 -10.88
C GLU A 120 -4.15 14.27 -9.46
N ASP A 121 -5.18 13.43 -9.38
CA ASP A 121 -5.83 13.03 -8.14
C ASP A 121 -5.48 11.59 -7.78
N SER A 122 -4.57 11.43 -6.82
CA SER A 122 -4.25 10.13 -6.24
C SER A 122 -5.43 9.52 -5.48
N GLU A 123 -6.35 10.32 -4.93
CA GLU A 123 -7.50 9.85 -4.16
C GLU A 123 -8.39 8.93 -4.98
N ALA A 124 -8.64 9.29 -6.25
CA ALA A 124 -9.42 8.48 -7.17
C ALA A 124 -8.87 7.05 -7.33
N LEU A 125 -7.55 6.87 -7.41
CA LEU A 125 -6.94 5.54 -7.48
C LEU A 125 -7.02 4.81 -6.14
N LEU A 126 -6.86 5.53 -5.02
CA LEU A 126 -6.97 4.94 -3.69
C LEU A 126 -8.39 4.46 -3.38
N GLU A 127 -9.41 5.20 -3.83
CA GLU A 127 -10.81 4.81 -3.73
C GLU A 127 -11.06 3.49 -4.47
N ILE A 128 -10.54 3.34 -5.69
CA ILE A 128 -10.60 2.08 -6.44
C ILE A 128 -9.93 0.94 -5.66
N CYS A 129 -8.71 1.16 -5.15
CA CYS A 129 -7.99 0.15 -4.37
C CYS A 129 -8.77 -0.28 -3.11
N LYS A 130 -9.39 0.68 -2.42
CA LYS A 130 -10.20 0.42 -1.21
C LYS A 130 -11.44 -0.39 -1.54
N GLU A 131 -12.21 0.02 -2.55
CA GLU A 131 -13.44 -0.69 -2.95
C GLU A 131 -13.14 -2.08 -3.52
N ALA A 132 -12.05 -2.23 -4.28
CA ALA A 132 -11.59 -3.54 -4.74
C ALA A 132 -11.30 -4.49 -3.56
N MET A 133 -10.58 -4.03 -2.54
CA MET A 133 -10.28 -4.82 -1.34
C MET A 133 -11.54 -5.24 -0.57
N LYS A 134 -12.51 -4.35 -0.42
CA LYS A 134 -13.80 -4.65 0.25
C LYS A 134 -14.59 -5.74 -0.48
N ASN A 135 -14.47 -5.81 -1.81
CA ASN A 135 -15.15 -6.78 -2.66
C ASN A 135 -14.29 -8.00 -3.00
N ALA A 136 -13.25 -8.27 -2.20
CA ALA A 136 -12.34 -9.41 -2.37
C ALA A 136 -11.66 -9.49 -3.76
N MET A 137 -11.51 -8.34 -4.43
CA MET A 137 -10.83 -8.24 -5.70
C MET A 137 -9.32 -8.05 -5.49
N THR A 138 -8.54 -8.45 -6.48
CA THR A 138 -7.08 -8.28 -6.45
C THR A 138 -6.66 -7.21 -7.44
N TYR A 139 -5.60 -6.48 -7.12
CA TYR A 139 -4.97 -5.56 -8.06
C TYR A 139 -3.45 -5.65 -7.97
N ARG A 140 -2.82 -5.22 -9.05
CA ARG A 140 -1.37 -5.06 -9.14
C ARG A 140 -1.03 -3.87 -10.04
N VAL A 141 0.21 -3.41 -9.93
CA VAL A 141 0.76 -2.37 -10.79
C VAL A 141 1.92 -2.90 -11.61
N THR A 142 2.06 -2.42 -12.84
CA THR A 142 3.26 -2.56 -13.67
C THR A 142 4.04 -1.24 -13.64
N GLU A 143 4.96 -1.03 -14.57
CA GLU A 143 5.63 0.26 -14.71
C GLU A 143 4.65 1.39 -15.07
N PHE A 144 3.64 1.07 -15.90
CA PHE A 144 2.76 2.07 -16.51
C PHE A 144 1.28 1.86 -16.23
N SER A 145 0.91 0.71 -15.68
CA SER A 145 -0.48 0.30 -15.62
C SER A 145 -0.92 -0.12 -14.23
N PHE A 146 -2.20 0.12 -13.95
CA PHE A 146 -2.92 -0.47 -12.84
C PHE A 146 -3.88 -1.53 -13.37
N ILE A 147 -3.82 -2.73 -12.80
CA ILE A 147 -4.57 -3.90 -13.26
C ILE A 147 -5.42 -4.40 -12.10
N LEU A 148 -6.73 -4.51 -12.33
CA LEU A 148 -7.68 -5.17 -11.44
C LEU A 148 -8.04 -6.54 -12.01
N THR A 149 -8.04 -7.54 -11.14
CA THR A 149 -8.39 -8.92 -11.49
C THR A 149 -9.55 -9.39 -10.63
N SER A 150 -10.63 -9.80 -11.29
CA SER A 150 -11.83 -10.37 -10.70
C SER A 150 -12.67 -11.07 -11.78
N PRO A 151 -13.35 -12.19 -11.48
CA PRO A 151 -14.27 -12.85 -12.40
C PRO A 151 -15.39 -11.97 -12.94
N ILE A 152 -15.70 -10.85 -12.27
CA ILE A 152 -16.78 -9.92 -12.66
C ILE A 152 -16.45 -9.12 -13.92
N PHE A 153 -15.16 -9.00 -14.27
CA PHE A 153 -14.75 -8.33 -15.49
C PHE A 153 -14.73 -9.31 -16.65
N ASN A 154 -15.00 -8.80 -17.86
CA ASN A 154 -14.80 -9.58 -19.08
C ASN A 154 -13.34 -10.07 -19.15
N TYR A 155 -13.16 -11.38 -19.34
CA TYR A 155 -11.84 -12.05 -19.32
C TYR A 155 -11.10 -11.93 -17.98
N GLY A 156 -11.83 -11.68 -16.89
CA GLY A 156 -11.31 -11.74 -15.52
C GLY A 156 -10.44 -10.56 -15.09
N ASN A 157 -10.26 -9.53 -15.92
CA ASN A 157 -9.46 -8.37 -15.56
C ASN A 157 -9.83 -7.09 -16.34
N VAL A 158 -9.43 -5.95 -15.79
CA VAL A 158 -9.40 -4.67 -16.47
C VAL A 158 -8.10 -3.94 -16.12
N GLU A 159 -7.51 -3.28 -17.11
CA GLU A 159 -6.25 -2.54 -16.96
C GLU A 159 -6.41 -1.10 -17.44
N TYR A 160 -5.80 -0.16 -16.71
CA TYR A 160 -5.58 1.19 -17.18
C TYR A 160 -4.09 1.48 -17.32
N ASN A 161 -3.68 1.90 -18.51
CA ASN A 161 -2.32 2.35 -18.78
C ASN A 161 -2.28 3.88 -18.76
N PHE A 162 -1.55 4.44 -17.80
CA PHE A 162 -1.45 5.89 -17.57
C PHE A 162 -0.59 6.61 -18.61
N TYR A 163 0.24 5.87 -19.35
CA TYR A 163 1.14 6.41 -20.37
C TYR A 163 0.43 6.51 -21.72
N THR A 164 -0.22 5.44 -22.17
CA THR A 164 -0.99 5.42 -23.42
C THR A 164 -2.39 6.01 -23.27
N LYS A 165 -2.84 6.24 -22.03
CA LYS A 165 -4.21 6.68 -21.71
C LYS A 165 -5.26 5.76 -22.34
N SER A 166 -5.10 4.46 -22.12
CA SER A 166 -5.96 3.43 -22.69
C SER A 166 -6.46 2.47 -21.62
N MET A 167 -7.72 2.08 -21.73
CA MET A 167 -8.34 1.05 -20.91
C MET A 167 -8.41 -0.27 -21.69
N HIS A 168 -7.92 -1.35 -21.09
CA HIS A 168 -7.97 -2.70 -21.64
C HIS A 168 -9.02 -3.52 -20.87
N LYS A 169 -9.99 -4.09 -21.58
CA LYS A 169 -11.08 -4.94 -21.03
C LYS A 169 -10.97 -6.33 -21.66
N GLY A 170 -9.89 -7.05 -21.38
CA GLY A 170 -9.58 -8.32 -22.03
C GLY A 170 -9.09 -8.14 -23.47
N THR A 171 -9.95 -8.37 -24.45
CA THR A 171 -9.59 -8.32 -25.88
C THR A 171 -9.75 -6.94 -26.52
N SER A 172 -10.40 -5.99 -25.84
CA SER A 172 -10.56 -4.61 -26.31
C SER A 172 -9.57 -3.67 -25.61
N CYS A 173 -9.04 -2.73 -26.39
CA CYS A 173 -8.15 -1.66 -25.91
C CYS A 173 -8.64 -0.35 -26.53
N ASP A 174 -9.22 0.51 -25.69
CA ASP A 174 -9.83 1.77 -26.13
C ASP A 174 -9.09 2.95 -25.47
N PRO A 175 -8.81 4.05 -26.19
CA PRO A 175 -8.40 5.31 -25.57
C PRO A 175 -9.44 5.74 -24.54
N ALA A 176 -9.00 6.02 -23.31
CA ALA A 176 -9.88 6.36 -22.21
C ALA A 176 -9.18 7.29 -21.21
N SER A 177 -9.95 8.20 -20.63
CA SER A 177 -9.47 8.96 -19.47
C SER A 177 -9.44 8.07 -18.22
N PHE A 178 -8.62 8.45 -17.24
CA PHE A 178 -8.59 7.74 -15.96
C PHE A 178 -9.95 7.82 -15.25
N GLU A 179 -10.66 8.93 -15.39
CA GLU A 179 -12.02 9.10 -14.86
C GLU A 179 -13.02 8.13 -15.51
N THR A 180 -12.91 7.91 -16.82
CA THR A 180 -13.71 6.90 -17.53
C THR A 180 -13.43 5.49 -16.99
N PHE A 181 -12.16 5.16 -16.78
CA PHE A 181 -11.76 3.88 -16.17
C PHE A 181 -12.30 3.72 -14.74
N LYS A 182 -12.17 4.76 -13.90
CA LYS A 182 -12.69 4.79 -12.53
C LYS A 182 -14.18 4.49 -12.52
N ASN A 183 -14.97 5.22 -13.31
CA ASN A 183 -16.42 5.07 -13.34
C ASN A 183 -16.83 3.67 -13.82
N TYR A 184 -16.19 3.15 -14.87
CA TYR A 184 -16.41 1.77 -15.33
C TYR A 184 -16.17 0.73 -14.21
N VAL A 185 -15.05 0.84 -13.48
CA VAL A 185 -14.72 -0.08 -12.39
C VAL A 185 -15.74 0.03 -11.25
N LEU A 186 -16.05 1.25 -10.81
CA LEU A 186 -16.96 1.46 -9.67
C LEU A 186 -18.40 1.08 -9.99
N GLU A 187 -18.85 1.26 -11.23
CA GLU A 187 -20.17 0.79 -11.68
C GLU A 187 -20.29 -0.73 -11.61
N ILE A 188 -19.27 -1.46 -12.08
CA ILE A 188 -19.26 -2.93 -12.02
C ILE A 188 -19.24 -3.43 -10.57
N ILE A 189 -18.44 -2.79 -9.70
CA ILE A 189 -18.40 -3.13 -8.27
C ILE A 189 -19.77 -2.87 -7.61
N LYS A 190 -20.41 -1.73 -7.88
CA LYS A 190 -21.73 -1.39 -7.33
C LYS A 190 -22.85 -2.29 -7.85
N GLY A 191 -22.76 -2.73 -9.10
CA GLY A 191 -23.73 -3.64 -9.72
C GLY A 191 -23.91 -4.96 -8.97
N GLN A 192 -22.92 -5.37 -8.16
CA GLN A 192 -23.02 -6.57 -7.32
C GLN A 192 -23.91 -6.42 -6.07
N ILE A 193 -24.27 -5.20 -5.65
CA ILE A 193 -25.06 -4.98 -4.42
C ILE A 193 -26.57 -5.23 -4.65
N CYS A 194 -26.98 -5.41 -5.91
CA CYS A 194 -28.38 -5.56 -6.31
C CYS A 194 -28.79 -6.98 -6.72
N GLU A 195 -27.92 -7.99 -6.55
CA GLU A 195 -28.24 -9.42 -6.69
C GLU A 195 -28.13 -10.15 -5.34
#